data_AF-A0A382YYU7-F1
#
_entry.id   AF-A0A382YYU7-F1
#
_cell.length_a   1.000
_cell.length_b   1.000
_cell.length_c   1.000
_cell.angle_alpha   90.00
_cell.angle_beta   90.00
_cell.angle_gamma   90.00
#
_symmetry.space_group_name_H-M   'P 1'
#
loop_
_entity.id
_entity.type
_entity.pdbx_description
1 polymer ?
#
loop_
_entity_poly.entity_id
_entity_poly.type
_entity_poly.pdbx_seq_one_letter_code
_entity_poly.pdbx_strand_id
1 'polypeptide(L)' 'MKKKWLVLSCLAIVLLVSTVLPYQFWLTKLAILLIVETDSLQPADAIIILAGDAERFHHGVSLYESEYAPHIIFTSDSA' A
#
# COMPACT_ATOMS: atom_id res chain seq x y z
N MET A 1 -32.15 28.95 18.86
CA MET A 1 -31.12 28.82 17.80
C MET A 1 -29.91 27.98 18.22
N LYS A 2 -29.36 28.11 19.43
CA LYS A 2 -28.15 27.37 19.89
C LYS A 2 -28.21 25.82 19.82
N LYS A 3 -29.36 25.20 20.12
CA LYS A 3 -29.52 23.72 20.06
C LYS A 3 -29.32 23.12 18.66
N LYS A 4 -29.75 23.80 17.59
CA LYS A 4 -29.62 23.32 16.21
C LYS A 4 -28.15 23.26 15.75
N TRP A 5 -27.35 24.26 16.16
CA TRP A 5 -25.92 24.32 15.88
C TRP A 5 -25.11 23.28 16.68
N LEU A 6 -25.52 22.98 17.91
CA LEU A 6 -24.92 21.89 18.69
C LEU A 6 -25.16 20.52 18.04
N VAL A 7 -26.38 20.28 17.53
CA VAL A 7 -26.69 19.04 16.80
C VAL A 7 -25.88 18.96 15.51
N LEU A 8 -25.75 20.06 14.76
CA LEU A 8 -24.94 20.10 13.55
C LEU A 8 -23.46 19.83 13.83
N SER A 9 -22.92 20.44 14.89
CA SER A 9 -21.54 20.23 15.32
C SER A 9 -21.30 18.79 15.78
N CYS A 10 -22.25 18.21 16.51
CA CYS A 10 -22.16 16.81 16.95
C CYS A 10 -22.19 15.86 15.74
N LEU A 11 -23.07 16.10 14.78
CA LEU A 11 -23.16 15.34 13.53
C LEU A 11 -21.83 15.41 12.76
N ALA A 12 -21.24 16.59 12.63
CA ALA A 12 -19.96 16.78 11.94
C ALA A 12 -18.82 16.01 12.62
N ILE A 13 -18.76 16.02 13.95
CA ILE A 13 -17.75 15.26 14.72
C ILE A 13 -17.95 13.76 14.54
N VAL A 14 -19.18 13.26 14.66
CA VAL A 14 -19.48 11.83 14.45
C VAL A 14 -19.08 11.40 13.04
N LEU A 15 -19.36 12.22 12.03
CA LEU A 15 -19.03 11.93 10.65
C LEU A 15 -17.51 11.91 10.43
N LEU A 16 -16.78 12.87 10.99
CA LEU A 16 -15.32 12.92 10.93
C LEU A 16 -14.66 11.76 11.68
N VAL A 17 -15.18 11.40 12.85
CA VAL A 17 -14.71 10.25 13.62
C VAL A 17 -14.98 8.96 12.85
N SER A 18 -16.14 8.84 12.19
CA SER A 18 -16.50 7.67 11.40
C SER A 18 -15.65 7.50 10.13
N THR A 19 -15.06 8.57 9.60
CA THR A 19 -14.16 8.49 8.44
C THR A 19 -12.71 8.28 8.86
N VAL A 20 -12.28 8.87 9.97
CA VAL A 20 -10.89 8.82 10.46
C VAL A 20 -10.58 7.57 11.28
N LEU A 21 -11.50 7.10 12.14
CA LEU A 21 -11.25 5.88 12.93
C LEU A 21 -10.98 4.64 12.07
N PRO A 22 -11.72 4.39 10.97
CA PRO A 22 -11.42 3.28 10.09
C PRO A 22 -10.34 3.63 9.06
N TYR A 23 -9.34 4.46 9.40
CA TYR A 23 -8.24 4.78 8.48
C TYR A 23 -7.57 3.50 7.94
N GLN A 24 -7.45 2.45 8.76
CA GLN A 24 -6.92 1.15 8.33
C GLN A 24 -7.76 0.53 7.22
N PHE A 25 -9.10 0.63 7.28
CA PHE A 25 -9.98 0.13 6.22
C PHE A 25 -9.70 0.85 4.89
N TRP A 26 -9.57 2.19 4.93
CA TRP A 26 -9.25 2.98 3.75
C TRP A 26 -7.86 2.67 3.20
N LEU A 27 -6.85 2.57 4.07
CA LEU A 27 -5.48 2.20 3.67
C LEU A 27 -5.44 0.82 3.03
N THR A 28 -6.13 -0.17 3.60
CA THR A 28 -6.21 -1.52 3.01
C THR A 28 -6.90 -1.49 1.65
N LYS A 29 -7.99 -0.73 1.48
CA LYS A 29 -8.66 -0.59 0.18
C LYS A 29 -7.78 0.09 -0.86
N LEU A 30 -7.04 1.14 -0.48
CA LEU A 30 -6.08 1.80 -1.35
C LEU A 30 -4.91 0.86 -1.69
N ALA A 31 -4.41 0.09 -0.73
CA ALA A 31 -3.37 -0.90 -0.97
C ALA A 31 -3.83 -1.96 -1.98
N ILE A 32 -5.04 -2.51 -1.84
CA ILE A 32 -5.61 -3.47 -2.80
C ILE A 32 -5.76 -2.84 -4.20
N LEU A 33 -6.17 -1.56 -4.29
CA LEU A 33 -6.30 -0.87 -5.57
C LEU A 33 -4.94 -0.63 -6.25
N LEU A 34 -3.90 -0.35 -5.46
CA LEU A 34 -2.56 -0.02 -5.95
C LEU A 34 -1.70 -1.26 -6.20
N ILE A 35 -1.95 -2.34 -5.47
CA ILE A 35 -1.31 -3.64 -5.69
C ILE A 35 -2.04 -4.30 -6.86
N VAL A 36 -1.37 -4.41 -8.00
CA VAL A 36 -1.87 -5.19 -9.12
C VAL A 36 -2.01 -6.64 -8.66
N GLU A 37 -3.21 -7.20 -8.78
CA GLU A 37 -3.51 -8.58 -8.40
C GLU A 37 -2.70 -9.53 -9.29
N THR A 38 -1.71 -10.22 -8.70
CA THR A 38 -0.77 -11.10 -9.40
C THR A 38 -1.21 -12.54 -9.21
N ASP A 39 -2.35 -12.93 -9.78
CA ASP A 39 -2.84 -14.32 -9.69
C ASP A 39 -1.84 -15.34 -10.27
N SER A 40 -0.89 -14.88 -11.09
CA SER A 40 0.36 -15.57 -11.36
C SER A 40 1.37 -14.57 -11.89
N LEU A 41 2.44 -14.30 -11.12
CA LEU A 41 3.60 -13.61 -11.66
C LEU A 41 4.02 -14.35 -12.95
N GLN A 42 4.26 -13.60 -14.01
CA GLN A 42 4.80 -14.15 -15.24
C GLN A 42 6.32 -13.95 -15.24
N PRO A 43 7.08 -14.81 -15.93
CA PRO A 43 8.47 -14.52 -16.24
C PRO A 43 8.60 -13.14 -16.89
N ALA A 44 9.66 -12.40 -16.55
CA ALA A 44 9.89 -11.03 -17.00
C ALA A 44 11.32 -10.85 -17.48
N ASP A 45 11.59 -9.77 -18.22
CA ASP A 45 12.95 -9.43 -18.67
C ASP A 45 13.82 -8.88 -17.53
N ALA A 46 13.21 -8.27 -16.52
CA ALA A 46 13.89 -7.73 -15.35
C ALA A 46 12.96 -7.62 -14.13
N ILE A 47 13.52 -7.81 -12.93
CA ILE A 47 12.91 -7.45 -11.65
C ILE A 47 13.50 -6.12 -11.19
N ILE A 48 12.65 -5.13 -10.90
CA ILE A 48 13.09 -3.80 -10.44
C ILE A 48 12.60 -3.58 -9.00
N ILE A 49 13.54 -3.43 -8.08
CA ILE A 49 13.29 -3.15 -6.66
C ILE A 49 13.56 -1.66 -6.40
N LEU A 50 12.50 -0.86 -6.37
CA LEU A 50 12.57 0.62 -6.30
C LEU A 50 12.73 1.19 -4.88
N ALA A 51 12.28 0.48 -3.86
CA ALA A 51 12.44 0.78 -2.44
C ALA A 51 11.52 -0.18 -1.68
N GLY A 52 11.90 -0.60 -0.49
CA GLY A 52 11.11 -1.53 0.30
C GLY A 52 11.77 -1.88 1.61
N ASP A 53 10.99 -2.52 2.49
CA ASP A 53 11.53 -3.21 3.65
C ASP A 53 12.37 -4.44 3.22
N ALA A 54 13.06 -5.03 4.19
CA ALA A 54 13.87 -6.22 3.97
C ALA A 54 13.03 -7.39 3.39
N GLU A 55 11.76 -7.49 3.77
CA GLU A 55 10.86 -8.55 3.30
C GLU A 55 10.63 -8.46 1.79
N ARG A 56 10.27 -7.29 1.26
CA ARG A 56 10.07 -7.08 -0.18
C ARG A 56 11.35 -7.24 -0.96
N PHE A 57 12.48 -6.83 -0.39
CA PHE A 57 13.79 -7.05 -1.00
C PHE A 57 14.10 -8.55 -1.12
N HIS A 58 13.98 -9.31 -0.03
CA HIS A 58 14.20 -10.75 -0.04
C HIS A 58 13.24 -11.48 -0.96
N HIS A 59 11.98 -11.05 -1.03
CA HIS A 59 11.03 -11.61 -1.98
C HIS A 59 11.47 -11.39 -3.43
N GLY A 60 11.85 -10.15 -3.79
CA GLY A 60 12.37 -9.84 -5.14
C GLY A 60 13.62 -10.64 -5.50
N VAL A 61 14.55 -10.82 -4.55
CA VAL A 61 15.74 -11.67 -4.73
C VAL A 61 15.34 -13.14 -4.92
N SER A 62 14.40 -13.66 -4.13
CA SER A 62 13.95 -15.05 -4.26
C SER A 62 13.31 -15.35 -5.62
N LEU A 63 12.60 -14.37 -6.21
CA LEU A 63 12.06 -14.48 -7.56
C LEU A 63 13.20 -14.55 -8.59
N TYR A 64 14.22 -13.70 -8.45
CA TYR A 64 15.40 -13.74 -9.30
C TYR A 64 16.15 -15.09 -9.21
N GLU A 65 16.37 -15.60 -8.00
CA GLU A 65 16.98 -16.91 -7.76
C GLU A 65 16.15 -18.07 -8.33
N SER A 66 14.83 -17.89 -8.44
CA SER A 66 13.90 -18.85 -9.06
C SER A 66 13.79 -18.70 -10.58
N GLU A 67 14.71 -17.95 -11.21
CA GLU A 67 14.78 -17.72 -12.66
C GLU A 67 13.54 -17.03 -13.26
N TYR A 68 12.78 -16.27 -12.45
CA TYR A 68 11.65 -15.49 -12.97
C TYR A 68 12.07 -14.35 -13.89
N ALA A 69 13.30 -13.87 -13.77
CA ALA A 69 13.87 -12.88 -14.68
C ALA A 69 15.40 -13.04 -14.77
N PRO A 70 16.01 -12.73 -15.93
CA PRO A 70 17.46 -12.80 -16.09
C PRO A 70 18.21 -11.64 -15.43
N HIS A 71 17.52 -10.55 -15.09
CA HIS A 71 18.12 -9.34 -14.51
C HIS A 71 17.37 -8.89 -13.25
N ILE A 72 18.13 -8.42 -12.26
CA ILE A 72 17.60 -7.74 -11.07
C ILE A 72 18.28 -6.38 -10.95
N ILE A 73 17.48 -5.33 -10.83
CA ILE A 73 17.92 -3.94 -10.65
C ILE A 73 17.34 -3.48 -9.32
N PHE A 74 18.20 -3.02 -8.41
CA PHE A 74 17.77 -2.44 -7.16
C PHE A 74 18.33 -1.04 -7.02
N THR A 75 17.54 -0.15 -6.43
CA THR A 75 18.06 1.12 -5.94
C THR A 75 18.37 0.99 -4.46
N SER A 76 19.45 1.62 -4.04
CA SER A 76 19.84 1.76 -2.64
C SER A 76 19.83 3.23 -2.32
N ASP A 77 19.08 3.61 -1.29
CA ASP A 77 19.27 4.90 -0.64
C ASP A 77 20.60 4.84 0.10
N SER A 78 21.68 5.16 -0.61
CA SER A 78 23.00 5.36 0.00
C SER A 78 22.97 6.74 0.66
N ALA A 79 22.50 6.77 1.92
CA ALA A 79 22.74 7.88 2.84
C ALA A 79 23.97 7.58 3.70
#